data_AF-A0A8T3DSX6-F1
#
_entry.id   AF-A0A8T3DSX6-F1
#
_cell.length_a   1.000
_cell.length_b   1.000
_cell.length_c   1.000
_cell.angle_alpha   90.00
_cell.angle_beta   90.00
_cell.angle_gamma   90.00
#
_symmetry.space_group_name_H-M   'P 1'
#
loop_
_entity.id
_entity.type
_entity.pdbx_description
1 polymer ?
#
loop_
_entity_poly.entity_id
_entity_poly.type
_entity_poly.pdbx_seq_one_letter_code
_entity_poly.pdbx_strand_id
1 'polypeptide(L)'
;MLLPRGCLGWTSLLLFGLASLRPKTEANVLDAMLLRNSGKVSIDSSKEDSGSTASVSPQRLLWCYCYHHCPEDSTNNTCRTDGYCFTMVEEEDGGVPVHTSGCLGLVGSEFQCRDTGNSRLRRSLECCTDQDYCNRDLHPTLPPQKPPNYVDGNIHNLVLLISVTICSIILFFIIVIFYFRYKRQESRPRYSIGLEQDETYIPPGESLKDLIEQSQSSGSGSGLPLLVQRTIAKQIQMVKQIGKGRYGEVWMGKWRGERVAVKVFFTTEEASWFRETEIYQTVLMRHENILGFIAADIKGTGSWTQLYLITDYHESGSLYDYLKSTTLDTKAMLRLAYSSVSGLCHLHTEIFGTQGKPAIAHRDLKSKNVLVKKNGACCIADLGLAVKFISDTNEVDIPPNTRVGTKRYMPPEVLDESLNRNHFQSYIMADMYSFGLILWEIARRCVSGGIVEEYQLPYHDLVPTDPSYEDMREVVCIKRLRPSFPNRWSSDECLRQMGKLMTECWAHNPASRLTALRVKKTLAKMSESQDIKL
;
A
#
# COMPACT_ATOMS: atom_id res chain seq x y z
N MET A 1 -25.36 -43.36 60.22
CA MET A 1 -24.76 -44.54 59.56
C MET A 1 -23.75 -44.01 58.55
N LEU A 2 -22.48 -43.83 58.90
CA LEU A 2 -21.40 -44.84 59.03
C LEU A 2 -21.05 -45.53 57.69
N LEU A 3 -20.06 -44.96 56.99
CA LEU A 3 -18.76 -45.53 56.55
C LEU A 3 -18.56 -47.07 56.61
N PRO A 4 -17.70 -47.69 55.75
CA PRO A 4 -16.22 -47.50 55.75
C PRO A 4 -15.56 -47.36 54.36
N ARG A 5 -14.43 -46.62 54.19
CA ARG A 5 -12.98 -46.96 54.44
C ARG A 5 -12.56 -48.24 53.69
N GLY A 6 -11.44 -48.40 53.00
CA GLY A 6 -10.14 -47.73 52.75
C GLY A 6 -9.38 -48.72 51.80
N CYS A 7 -8.11 -48.63 51.40
CA CYS A 7 -6.95 -47.84 51.77
C CYS A 7 -5.79 -48.23 50.81
N LEU A 8 -4.73 -47.40 50.81
CA LEU A 8 -3.32 -47.66 50.42
C LEU A 8 -3.03 -47.85 48.92
N GLY A 9 -2.16 -47.08 48.27
CA GLY A 9 -0.80 -46.57 48.62
C GLY A 9 0.02 -46.78 47.32
N TRP A 10 0.90 -45.91 46.83
CA TRP A 10 2.16 -45.39 47.35
C TRP A 10 2.38 -44.00 46.66
N THR A 11 2.55 -42.85 47.35
CA THR A 11 3.81 -42.24 47.88
C THR A 11 5.04 -42.45 46.99
N SER A 12 5.93 -41.50 46.68
CA SER A 12 6.13 -40.07 46.95
C SER A 12 7.49 -39.70 46.29
N LEU A 13 7.82 -38.40 46.29
CA LEU A 13 9.16 -37.77 46.14
C LEU A 13 9.63 -37.53 44.69
N LEU A 14 9.95 -36.30 44.25
CA LEU A 14 10.53 -35.16 44.97
C LEU A 14 9.97 -33.78 44.54
N LEU A 15 9.57 -33.03 45.57
CA LEU A 15 9.46 -31.57 45.63
C LEU A 15 10.85 -30.91 45.66
N PHE A 16 10.90 -29.64 45.25
CA PHE A 16 11.47 -28.45 45.93
C PHE A 16 11.81 -27.42 44.84
N GLY A 17 11.44 -26.14 44.89
CA GLY A 17 10.75 -25.33 45.87
C GLY A 17 10.76 -23.88 45.36
N LEU A 18 9.61 -23.22 45.42
CA LEU A 18 9.38 -21.80 45.10
C LEU A 18 9.93 -20.89 46.20
N ALA A 19 10.39 -19.69 45.82
CA ALA A 19 10.05 -18.39 46.45
C ALA A 19 10.73 -17.27 45.62
N SER A 20 9.97 -16.44 44.91
CA SER A 20 9.30 -15.21 45.36
C SER A 20 10.19 -13.98 45.15
N LEU A 21 9.74 -13.08 44.25
CA LEU A 21 9.86 -11.61 44.33
C LEU A 21 9.13 -10.97 43.13
N ARG A 22 8.09 -10.17 43.41
CA ARG A 22 7.49 -9.14 42.54
C ARG A 22 7.96 -7.76 43.08
N PRO A 23 7.68 -6.60 42.45
CA PRO A 23 7.38 -6.25 41.04
C PRO A 23 8.16 -4.98 40.56
N LYS A 24 8.10 -4.59 39.27
CA LYS A 24 8.00 -3.18 38.81
C LYS A 24 7.84 -3.02 37.29
N THR A 25 6.76 -2.34 36.92
CA THR A 25 6.54 -1.41 35.78
C THR A 25 7.69 -1.19 34.78
N GLU A 26 7.47 -1.54 33.52
CA GLU A 26 8.22 -0.98 32.38
C GLU A 26 7.35 0.05 31.66
N ALA A 27 7.67 1.31 31.90
CA ALA A 27 7.32 2.45 31.07
C ALA A 27 8.54 2.81 30.22
N ASN A 28 8.28 3.26 28.99
CA ASN A 28 9.12 4.13 28.16
C ASN A 28 10.52 3.62 27.72
N VAL A 29 10.54 2.87 26.61
CA VAL A 29 11.73 2.71 25.75
C VAL A 29 11.77 3.75 24.61
N LEU A 30 10.74 4.60 24.48
CA LEU A 30 10.69 5.69 23.48
C LEU A 30 11.42 6.98 23.90
N ASP A 31 11.81 7.14 25.17
CA ASP A 31 12.43 8.38 25.69
C ASP A 31 13.96 8.43 25.54
N ALA A 32 14.62 7.36 25.10
CA ALA A 32 16.09 7.31 24.98
C ALA A 32 16.63 7.64 23.57
N MET A 33 15.77 7.94 22.58
CA MET A 33 16.19 8.35 21.22
C MET A 33 15.87 9.81 20.88
N LEU A 34 15.24 10.57 21.77
CA LEU A 34 14.81 11.96 21.54
C LEU A 34 15.68 13.03 22.22
N LEU A 35 16.87 12.69 22.74
CA LEU A 35 17.77 13.63 23.43
C LEU A 35 19.20 13.63 22.87
N ARG A 36 19.37 13.70 21.55
CA ARG A 36 20.71 13.98 20.97
C ARG A 36 20.76 14.73 19.65
N ASN A 37 19.76 15.55 19.33
CA ASN A 37 19.88 16.51 18.23
C ASN A 37 19.13 17.80 18.55
N SER A 38 19.77 18.66 19.34
CA SER A 38 19.41 20.07 19.49
C SER A 38 20.66 20.84 19.93
N GLY A 39 21.38 21.35 18.95
CA GLY A 39 22.52 22.26 19.12
C GLY A 39 22.79 22.95 17.78
N LYS A 40 22.27 24.16 17.64
CA LYS A 40 22.25 24.98 16.43
C LYS A 40 23.27 26.12 16.60
N VAL A 41 23.83 26.62 15.48
CA VAL A 41 24.35 28.01 15.26
C VAL A 41 25.76 28.26 15.84
N SER A 42 26.77 28.91 15.23
CA SER A 42 27.01 29.61 13.95
C SER A 42 28.51 29.99 13.84
N ILE A 43 29.01 30.10 12.59
CA ILE A 43 29.93 31.11 12.01
C ILE A 43 31.08 31.65 12.89
N ASP A 44 32.34 31.40 12.50
CA ASP A 44 33.20 32.43 11.88
C ASP A 44 34.49 31.87 11.24
N SER A 45 35.01 32.69 10.33
CA SER A 45 36.06 32.60 9.31
C SER A 45 37.52 32.38 9.79
N SER A 46 38.34 31.67 8.99
CA SER A 46 39.60 32.17 8.36
C SER A 46 40.52 31.08 7.76
N LYS A 47 40.83 31.27 6.45
CA LYS A 47 42.06 31.06 5.66
C LYS A 47 42.86 29.72 5.58
N GLU A 48 42.96 29.28 4.30
CA GLU A 48 44.14 28.91 3.47
C GLU A 48 44.90 27.57 3.65
N ASP A 49 44.86 26.80 2.55
CA ASP A 49 45.85 25.94 1.87
C ASP A 49 46.67 24.87 2.63
N SER A 50 46.42 23.60 2.28
CA SER A 50 47.29 22.75 1.43
C SER A 50 47.06 21.26 1.71
N GLY A 51 46.99 20.45 0.64
CA GLY A 51 46.64 19.03 0.71
C GLY A 51 47.76 18.12 1.24
N SER A 52 47.38 17.01 1.89
CA SER A 52 48.14 15.76 1.88
C SER A 52 47.36 14.61 2.55
N THR A 53 47.04 13.62 1.72
CA THR A 53 47.09 12.16 1.98
C THR A 53 46.89 11.64 3.42
N ALA A 54 45.77 10.93 3.61
CA ALA A 54 45.54 10.03 4.74
C ALA A 54 46.55 8.88 4.76
N SER A 55 47.19 8.64 5.91
CA SER A 55 48.11 7.54 6.16
C SER A 55 47.36 6.25 6.49
N VAL A 56 47.51 5.24 5.63
CA VAL A 56 47.09 3.84 5.84
C VAL A 56 48.22 3.10 6.54
N SER A 57 47.88 2.27 7.54
CA SER A 57 48.83 1.41 8.26
C SER A 57 49.48 0.36 7.34
N PRO A 58 50.76 -0.01 7.52
CA PRO A 58 51.43 -0.96 6.62
C PRO A 58 50.91 -2.39 6.83
N GLN A 59 50.36 -3.01 5.78
CA GLN A 59 50.05 -4.43 5.74
C GLN A 59 51.35 -5.25 5.82
N ARG A 60 51.44 -6.16 6.79
CA ARG A 60 52.62 -7.02 7.00
C ARG A 60 52.62 -8.14 5.94
N LEU A 61 53.57 -8.07 5.01
CA LEU A 61 53.79 -9.11 3.99
C LEU A 61 54.62 -10.26 4.59
N LEU A 62 54.22 -11.49 4.29
CA LEU A 62 54.81 -12.74 4.77
C LEU A 62 55.55 -13.45 3.62
N TRP A 63 56.77 -13.92 3.89
CA TRP A 63 57.50 -14.81 2.98
C TRP A 63 57.18 -16.27 3.27
N CYS A 64 56.96 -17.08 2.25
CA CYS A 64 56.71 -18.52 2.40
C CYS A 64 57.65 -19.33 1.52
N TYR A 65 57.86 -20.58 1.89
CA TYR A 65 58.53 -21.55 1.02
C TYR A 65 57.53 -22.11 0.02
N CYS A 66 57.88 -22.18 -1.26
CA CYS A 66 57.04 -22.79 -2.28
C CYS A 66 57.74 -23.99 -2.93
N TYR A 67 56.98 -25.06 -3.16
CA TYR A 67 57.45 -26.28 -3.80
C TYR A 67 56.30 -26.91 -4.57
N HIS A 68 56.51 -27.20 -5.86
CA HIS A 68 55.48 -27.60 -6.84
C HIS A 68 54.32 -26.60 -7.09
N HIS A 69 54.15 -25.57 -6.24
CA HIS A 69 53.14 -24.51 -6.39
C HIS A 69 53.77 -23.13 -6.16
N CYS A 70 54.72 -22.77 -7.01
CA CYS A 70 55.40 -21.48 -6.99
C CYS A 70 54.81 -20.51 -8.04
N PRO A 71 54.56 -19.24 -7.67
CA PRO A 71 54.26 -18.17 -8.64
C PRO A 71 55.39 -18.00 -9.67
N GLU A 72 55.06 -17.49 -10.86
CA GLU A 72 56.02 -17.30 -11.96
C GLU A 72 57.16 -16.30 -11.62
N ASP A 73 56.93 -15.39 -10.68
CA ASP A 73 57.88 -14.39 -10.17
C ASP A 73 58.70 -14.89 -8.96
N SER A 74 58.61 -16.18 -8.61
CA SER A 74 59.35 -16.76 -7.49
C SER A 74 60.86 -16.82 -7.75
N THR A 75 61.65 -16.47 -6.72
CA THR A 75 63.11 -16.66 -6.71
C THR A 75 63.50 -17.51 -5.51
N ASN A 76 64.44 -18.43 -5.69
CA ASN A 76 64.91 -19.37 -4.65
C ASN A 76 63.81 -20.18 -3.94
N ASN A 77 62.75 -20.60 -4.66
CA ASN A 77 61.63 -21.38 -4.10
C ASN A 77 60.91 -20.65 -2.95
N THR A 78 60.80 -19.32 -3.10
CA THR A 78 60.09 -18.47 -2.14
C THR A 78 59.01 -17.66 -2.84
N CYS A 79 57.92 -17.41 -2.13
CA CYS A 79 56.82 -16.55 -2.57
C CYS A 79 56.45 -15.59 -1.44
N ARG A 80 55.76 -14.48 -1.78
CA ARG A 80 55.35 -13.46 -0.82
C ARG A 80 53.84 -13.26 -0.86
N THR A 81 53.20 -13.16 0.31
CA THR A 81 51.75 -12.99 0.43
C THR A 81 51.36 -12.03 1.55
N ASP A 82 50.17 -11.44 1.43
CA ASP A 82 49.48 -10.74 2.51
C ASP A 82 48.56 -11.66 3.33
N GLY A 83 48.36 -12.91 2.87
CA GLY A 83 47.56 -13.95 3.51
C GLY A 83 48.36 -15.02 4.23
N TYR A 84 48.22 -16.28 3.82
CA TYR A 84 48.71 -17.46 4.54
C TYR A 84 49.80 -18.19 3.76
N CYS A 85 50.79 -18.75 4.46
CA CYS A 85 51.62 -19.82 3.92
C CYS A 85 50.91 -21.16 4.10
N PHE A 86 51.04 -22.08 3.15
CA PHE A 86 50.43 -23.42 3.27
C PHE A 86 51.38 -24.56 2.87
N THR A 87 51.06 -25.75 3.40
CA THR A 87 51.60 -27.04 2.95
C THR A 87 50.45 -28.03 2.83
N MET A 88 50.51 -28.88 1.82
CA MET A 88 49.44 -29.81 1.46
C MET A 88 50.02 -31.13 1.00
N VAL A 89 49.29 -32.21 1.33
CA VAL A 89 49.52 -33.55 0.80
C VAL A 89 48.27 -34.03 0.06
N GLU A 90 48.45 -34.57 -1.14
CA GLU A 90 47.38 -35.07 -1.97
C GLU A 90 47.75 -36.40 -2.61
N GLU A 91 46.81 -37.33 -2.63
CA GLU A 91 46.92 -38.66 -3.25
C GLU A 91 45.71 -38.88 -4.16
N GLU A 92 45.94 -38.88 -5.47
CA GLU A 92 44.95 -39.35 -6.46
C GLU A 92 44.90 -40.89 -6.44
N ASP A 93 43.74 -41.48 -6.76
CA ASP A 93 43.44 -42.93 -6.61
C ASP A 93 44.60 -43.85 -7.01
N GLY A 94 45.34 -44.38 -6.02
CA GLY A 94 46.45 -45.33 -6.20
C GLY A 94 47.82 -44.73 -6.53
N GLY A 95 47.97 -43.41 -6.47
CA GLY A 95 49.22 -42.67 -6.69
C GLY A 95 50.13 -42.56 -5.46
N VAL A 96 51.32 -42.00 -5.62
CA VAL A 96 52.23 -41.67 -4.51
C VAL A 96 51.80 -40.33 -3.91
N PRO A 97 51.76 -40.15 -2.57
CA PRO A 97 51.44 -38.87 -1.95
C PRO A 97 52.39 -37.77 -2.43
N VAL A 98 51.84 -36.70 -3.00
CA VAL A 98 52.60 -35.54 -3.46
C VAL A 98 52.45 -34.41 -2.44
N HIS A 99 53.59 -33.87 -1.99
CA HIS A 99 53.63 -32.71 -1.11
C HIS A 99 53.81 -31.43 -1.92
N THR A 100 52.95 -30.45 -1.66
CA THR A 100 53.01 -29.13 -2.28
C THR A 100 52.96 -28.03 -1.21
N SER A 101 53.69 -26.94 -1.42
CA SER A 101 53.75 -25.81 -0.50
C SER A 101 53.74 -24.50 -1.30
N GLY A 102 53.18 -23.44 -0.71
CA GLY A 102 53.13 -22.13 -1.38
C GLY A 102 52.47 -21.03 -0.55
N CYS A 103 52.03 -19.99 -1.26
CA CYS A 103 51.42 -18.78 -0.72
C CYS A 103 49.96 -18.65 -1.13
N LEU A 104 49.09 -18.22 -0.21
CA LEU A 104 47.69 -17.88 -0.47
C LEU A 104 47.43 -16.42 -0.11
N GLY A 105 46.78 -15.67 -1.00
CA GLY A 105 46.40 -14.27 -0.75
C GLY A 105 45.25 -14.13 0.27
N LEU A 106 45.03 -12.94 0.81
CA LEU A 106 44.03 -12.70 1.85
C LEU A 106 42.57 -12.95 1.38
N VAL A 107 42.26 -12.71 0.10
CA VAL A 107 40.90 -12.87 -0.44
C VAL A 107 40.66 -14.34 -0.82
N GLY A 108 39.77 -15.02 -0.07
CA GLY A 108 39.36 -16.39 -0.35
C GLY A 108 40.15 -17.49 0.38
N SER A 109 41.23 -17.13 1.08
CA SER A 109 42.08 -18.08 1.83
C SER A 109 41.40 -18.66 3.07
N GLU A 110 40.44 -17.96 3.69
CA GLU A 110 39.71 -18.48 4.86
C GLU A 110 38.92 -19.77 4.54
N PHE A 111 38.46 -19.92 3.30
CA PHE A 111 37.76 -21.14 2.84
C PHE A 111 38.73 -22.26 2.44
N GLN A 112 39.93 -21.92 1.95
CA GLN A 112 40.93 -22.89 1.52
C GLN A 112 41.71 -23.49 2.69
N CYS A 113 42.00 -22.68 3.72
CA CYS A 113 42.67 -23.13 4.95
C CYS A 113 41.72 -23.84 5.93
N ARG A 114 40.41 -23.90 5.64
CA ARG A 114 39.38 -24.64 6.40
C ARG A 114 38.79 -25.80 5.59
N ASP A 115 39.55 -26.37 4.65
CA ASP A 115 39.01 -27.32 3.68
C ASP A 115 38.23 -28.47 4.36
N THR A 116 36.99 -28.64 3.93
CA THR A 116 36.04 -29.62 4.44
C THR A 116 36.11 -30.83 3.52
N GLY A 117 36.84 -31.86 4.00
CA GLY A 117 37.24 -33.05 3.25
C GLY A 117 36.25 -33.53 2.20
N ASN A 118 36.58 -33.30 0.93
CA ASN A 118 35.81 -33.80 -0.20
C ASN A 118 36.18 -35.28 -0.43
N SER A 119 35.25 -36.18 -0.13
CA SER A 119 35.47 -37.64 0.00
C SER A 119 36.05 -38.39 -1.22
N ARG A 120 36.21 -37.74 -2.38
CA ARG A 120 36.70 -38.35 -3.63
C ARG A 120 38.20 -38.15 -3.89
N LEU A 121 38.88 -37.29 -3.15
CA LEU A 121 40.32 -37.02 -3.30
C LEU A 121 40.94 -37.03 -1.89
N ARG A 122 41.94 -37.88 -1.63
CA ARG A 122 42.61 -37.91 -0.32
C ARG A 122 43.57 -36.73 -0.24
N ARG A 123 43.08 -35.61 0.30
CA ARG A 123 43.82 -34.35 0.40
C ARG A 123 43.78 -33.81 1.83
N SER A 124 44.88 -33.24 2.29
CA SER A 124 44.99 -32.51 3.55
C SER A 124 45.84 -31.26 3.34
N LEU A 125 45.35 -30.10 3.78
CA LEU A 125 46.01 -28.80 3.68
C LEU A 125 46.05 -28.15 5.05
N GLU A 126 47.22 -27.63 5.42
CA GLU A 126 47.43 -26.81 6.62
C GLU A 126 48.02 -25.45 6.24
N CYS A 127 47.63 -24.41 6.99
CA CYS A 127 48.06 -23.03 6.78
C CYS A 127 48.61 -22.40 8.06
N CYS A 128 49.53 -21.43 7.91
CA CYS A 128 50.10 -20.65 8.99
C CYS A 128 50.35 -19.18 8.58
N THR A 129 50.42 -18.30 9.58
CA THR A 129 50.64 -16.84 9.41
C THR A 129 51.64 -16.24 10.38
N ASP A 130 52.26 -17.07 11.24
CA ASP A 130 52.90 -16.57 12.46
C ASP A 130 54.24 -15.87 12.19
N GLN A 131 55.00 -16.37 11.23
CA GLN A 131 56.33 -15.86 10.85
C GLN A 131 56.71 -16.25 9.42
N ASP A 132 57.69 -15.54 8.86
CA ASP A 132 58.24 -15.87 7.54
C ASP A 132 58.71 -17.33 7.51
N TYR A 133 58.36 -18.05 6.44
CA TYR A 133 58.66 -19.46 6.17
C TYR A 133 58.02 -20.46 7.14
N CYS A 134 56.96 -20.07 7.86
CA CYS A 134 56.28 -20.94 8.82
C CYS A 134 55.80 -22.28 8.22
N ASN A 135 55.54 -22.34 6.91
CA ASN A 135 55.06 -23.55 6.26
C ASN A 135 56.11 -24.65 6.08
N ARG A 136 57.37 -24.38 6.40
CA ARG A 136 58.41 -25.42 6.48
C ARG A 136 58.19 -26.40 7.63
N ASP A 137 57.52 -25.94 8.68
CA ASP A 137 57.26 -26.73 9.89
C ASP A 137 55.89 -27.44 9.84
N LEU A 138 55.13 -27.26 8.75
CA LEU A 138 53.84 -27.90 8.55
C LEU A 138 54.01 -29.29 7.92
N HIS A 139 53.38 -30.30 8.53
CA HIS A 139 53.46 -31.70 8.12
C HIS A 139 52.07 -32.34 8.08
N PRO A 140 51.20 -31.95 7.13
CA PRO A 140 49.87 -32.54 7.00
C PRO A 140 49.97 -34.02 6.65
N THR A 141 49.11 -34.85 7.24
CA THR A 141 49.01 -36.29 6.97
C THR A 141 47.70 -36.64 6.28
N LEU A 142 47.71 -37.68 5.45
CA LEU A 142 46.53 -38.13 4.71
C LEU A 142 45.50 -38.79 5.66
N PRO A 143 44.20 -38.52 5.49
CA PRO A 143 43.15 -39.10 6.33
C PRO A 143 43.07 -40.62 6.17
N PRO A 144 42.77 -41.41 7.23
CA PRO A 144 42.79 -42.88 7.19
C PRO A 144 41.74 -43.46 6.23
N GLN A 145 42.08 -44.55 5.54
CA GLN A 145 41.17 -45.26 4.61
C GLN A 145 40.05 -45.97 5.40
N LYS A 146 38.78 -45.76 5.02
CA LYS A 146 37.64 -46.49 5.61
C LYS A 146 37.52 -47.90 4.98
N PRO A 147 37.31 -48.98 5.76
CA PRO A 147 37.26 -50.34 5.24
C PRO A 147 35.99 -50.60 4.39
N PRO A 148 36.07 -51.49 3.38
CA PRO A 148 35.12 -51.57 2.26
C PRO A 148 33.85 -52.40 2.56
N ASN A 149 33.31 -52.38 3.78
CA ASN A 149 32.09 -53.13 4.14
C ASN A 149 31.15 -52.33 5.06
N TYR A 150 30.69 -51.16 4.58
CA TYR A 150 29.56 -50.45 5.19
C TYR A 150 28.45 -50.29 4.15
N VAL A 151 27.44 -51.17 4.23
CA VAL A 151 26.34 -51.26 3.27
C VAL A 151 25.25 -50.25 3.66
N ASP A 152 25.19 -49.11 2.96
CA ASP A 152 24.27 -47.99 3.24
C ASP A 152 22.84 -48.16 2.63
N GLY A 153 22.49 -49.35 2.13
CA GLY A 153 21.26 -49.54 1.37
C GLY A 153 19.98 -49.71 2.20
N ASN A 154 20.07 -50.22 3.43
CA ASN A 154 18.88 -50.63 4.18
C ASN A 154 18.36 -49.55 5.15
N ILE A 155 19.22 -48.63 5.60
CA ILE A 155 18.86 -47.58 6.55
C ILE A 155 18.16 -46.42 5.83
N HIS A 156 18.64 -46.01 4.66
CA HIS A 156 18.01 -44.92 3.90
C HIS A 156 16.59 -45.23 3.45
N ASN A 157 16.34 -46.46 2.99
CA ASN A 157 15.00 -46.89 2.61
C ASN A 157 14.05 -46.95 3.82
N LEU A 158 14.54 -47.41 4.97
CA LEU A 158 13.77 -47.43 6.22
C LEU A 158 13.47 -46.00 6.71
N VAL A 159 14.46 -45.11 6.69
CA VAL A 159 14.30 -43.69 7.10
C VAL A 159 13.34 -42.95 6.17
N LEU A 160 13.41 -43.21 4.86
CA LEU A 160 12.49 -42.61 3.89
C LEU A 160 11.06 -43.10 4.09
N LEU A 161 10.88 -44.41 4.38
CA LEU A 161 9.57 -44.97 4.68
C LEU A 161 8.98 -44.41 5.99
N ILE A 162 9.81 -44.24 7.02
CA ILE A 162 9.42 -43.60 8.29
C ILE A 162 9.08 -42.12 8.07
N SER A 163 9.87 -41.40 7.28
CA SER A 163 9.61 -39.98 6.97
C SER A 163 8.29 -39.79 6.22
N VAL A 164 8.05 -40.58 5.18
CA VAL A 164 6.82 -40.51 4.37
C VAL A 164 5.59 -40.87 5.21
N THR A 165 5.69 -41.87 6.10
CA THR A 165 4.59 -42.24 6.99
C THR A 165 4.30 -41.15 8.02
N ILE A 166 5.32 -40.55 8.63
CA ILE A 166 5.15 -39.41 9.56
C ILE A 166 4.54 -38.21 8.85
N CYS A 167 5.03 -37.84 7.66
CA CYS A 167 4.50 -36.72 6.88
C CYS A 167 3.04 -36.97 6.47
N SER A 168 2.68 -38.20 6.10
CA SER A 168 1.31 -38.58 5.76
C SER A 168 0.37 -38.50 6.96
N ILE A 169 0.84 -38.91 8.14
CA ILE A 169 0.09 -38.80 9.40
C ILE A 169 -0.11 -37.32 9.77
N ILE A 170 0.92 -36.49 9.66
CA ILE A 170 0.81 -35.05 9.92
C ILE A 170 -0.17 -34.40 8.93
N LEU A 171 -0.09 -34.73 7.64
CA LEU A 171 -1.01 -34.22 6.64
C LEU A 171 -2.45 -34.64 6.94
N PHE A 172 -2.67 -35.90 7.34
CA PHE A 172 -3.97 -36.39 7.78
C PHE A 172 -4.49 -35.60 8.99
N PHE A 173 -3.68 -35.36 10.01
CA PHE A 173 -4.07 -34.53 11.15
C PHE A 173 -4.36 -33.09 10.75
N ILE A 174 -3.59 -32.50 9.82
CA ILE A 174 -3.87 -31.16 9.29
C ILE A 174 -5.20 -31.16 8.55
N ILE A 175 -5.48 -32.14 7.69
CA ILE A 175 -6.75 -32.27 6.97
C ILE A 175 -7.90 -32.48 7.95
N VAL A 176 -7.72 -33.31 8.98
CA VAL A 176 -8.72 -33.53 10.03
C VAL A 176 -8.94 -32.26 10.85
N ILE A 177 -7.89 -31.50 11.19
CA ILE A 177 -8.01 -30.20 11.85
C ILE A 177 -8.72 -29.20 10.94
N PHE A 178 -8.38 -29.12 9.65
CA PHE A 178 -9.07 -28.27 8.69
C PHE A 178 -10.51 -28.69 8.49
N TYR A 179 -10.80 -29.99 8.43
CA TYR A 179 -12.14 -30.55 8.35
C TYR A 179 -12.92 -30.27 9.62
N PHE A 180 -12.34 -30.41 10.80
CA PHE A 180 -12.97 -30.03 12.06
C PHE A 180 -13.09 -28.52 12.22
N ARG A 181 -12.20 -27.70 11.64
CA ARG A 181 -12.32 -26.23 11.63
C ARG A 181 -13.39 -25.78 10.65
N TYR A 182 -13.48 -26.40 9.48
CA TYR A 182 -14.51 -26.20 8.47
C TYR A 182 -15.86 -26.66 9.00
N LYS A 183 -15.94 -27.88 9.54
CA LYS A 183 -17.13 -28.42 10.20
C LYS A 183 -17.46 -27.63 11.47
N ARG A 184 -16.51 -27.12 12.26
CA ARG A 184 -16.78 -26.19 13.39
C ARG A 184 -17.15 -24.79 12.92
N GLN A 185 -16.84 -24.40 11.69
CA GLN A 185 -17.32 -23.18 11.07
C GLN A 185 -18.75 -23.35 10.55
N GLU A 186 -19.13 -24.54 10.11
CA GLU A 186 -20.47 -24.92 9.63
C GLU A 186 -21.41 -25.37 10.76
N SER A 187 -20.86 -26.04 11.79
CA SER A 187 -21.49 -26.55 13.00
C SER A 187 -21.24 -25.66 14.22
N ARG A 188 -20.59 -24.50 14.04
CA ARG A 188 -20.90 -23.36 14.89
C ARG A 188 -22.40 -23.17 14.66
N PRO A 189 -23.23 -23.31 15.69
CA PRO A 189 -24.59 -22.83 15.57
C PRO A 189 -24.49 -21.43 15.00
N ARG A 190 -25.43 -21.04 14.12
CA ARG A 190 -25.90 -19.67 14.18
C ARG A 190 -26.27 -19.48 15.66
N TYR A 191 -25.32 -19.02 16.47
CA TYR A 191 -25.65 -18.34 17.69
C TYR A 191 -26.19 -17.02 17.16
N SER A 192 -27.44 -17.08 16.69
CA SER A 192 -28.43 -16.12 17.12
C SER A 192 -28.17 -16.01 18.60
N ILE A 193 -27.40 -15.00 18.98
CA ILE A 193 -27.76 -14.27 20.17
C ILE A 193 -29.22 -13.95 19.89
N GLY A 194 -30.10 -14.76 20.46
CA GLY A 194 -31.38 -14.25 20.90
C GLY A 194 -30.99 -13.12 21.81
N LEU A 195 -30.79 -11.95 21.19
CA LEU A 195 -31.20 -10.73 21.81
C LEU A 195 -32.70 -10.98 21.88
N GLU A 196 -33.10 -11.51 23.05
CA GLU A 196 -34.34 -11.07 23.63
C GLU A 196 -34.48 -9.61 23.24
N GLN A 197 -35.55 -9.45 22.48
CA GLN A 197 -36.11 -8.25 21.95
C GLN A 197 -36.28 -7.27 23.11
N ASP A 198 -35.18 -6.62 23.48
CA ASP A 198 -35.16 -5.48 24.37
C ASP A 198 -34.86 -4.28 23.49
N GLU A 199 -35.98 -3.76 22.97
CA GLU A 199 -36.17 -2.41 22.49
C GLU A 199 -35.15 -1.93 21.45
N THR A 200 -35.57 -2.08 20.19
CA THR A 200 -35.51 -1.03 19.18
C THR A 200 -35.29 0.36 19.78
N TYR A 201 -34.04 0.82 19.85
CA TYR A 201 -33.70 2.24 20.01
C TYR A 201 -33.82 2.96 18.65
N ILE A 202 -34.96 2.72 18.01
CA ILE A 202 -35.52 3.48 16.91
C ILE A 202 -36.99 3.61 17.32
N PRO A 203 -37.44 4.79 17.78
CA PRO A 203 -38.86 5.08 17.77
C PRO A 203 -39.37 4.74 16.35
N PRO A 204 -40.45 3.96 16.20
CA PRO A 204 -40.96 3.60 14.88
C PRO A 204 -41.15 4.86 14.04
N GLY A 205 -40.26 5.06 13.05
CA GLY A 205 -40.24 6.27 12.20
C GLY A 205 -38.87 6.94 11.97
N GLU A 206 -37.82 6.66 12.77
CA GLU A 206 -36.51 7.33 12.55
C GLU A 206 -35.61 6.56 11.56
N SER A 207 -35.30 7.20 10.43
CA SER A 207 -34.36 6.72 9.44
C SER A 207 -32.92 7.11 9.78
N LEU A 208 -31.93 6.42 9.17
CA LEU A 208 -30.52 6.80 9.24
C LEU A 208 -30.28 8.27 8.85
N LYS A 209 -31.07 8.76 7.89
CA LYS A 209 -31.01 10.14 7.44
C LYS A 209 -31.43 11.10 8.56
N ASP A 210 -32.48 10.77 9.29
CA ASP A 210 -32.99 11.60 10.40
C ASP A 210 -31.97 11.69 11.53
N LEU A 211 -31.29 10.58 11.87
CA LEU A 211 -30.22 10.58 12.87
C LEU A 211 -29.05 11.49 12.49
N ILE A 212 -28.66 11.49 11.21
CA ILE A 212 -27.58 12.34 10.69
C ILE A 212 -28.02 13.81 10.69
N GLU A 213 -29.27 14.10 10.33
CA GLU A 213 -29.82 15.46 10.32
C GLU A 213 -29.93 16.04 11.75
N GLN A 214 -30.43 15.25 12.71
CA GLN A 214 -30.48 15.62 14.13
C GLN A 214 -29.09 15.89 14.72
N SER A 215 -28.07 15.10 14.38
CA SER A 215 -26.72 15.32 14.90
C SER A 215 -26.03 16.54 14.29
N GLN A 216 -26.42 16.93 13.06
CA GLN A 216 -25.81 18.07 12.36
C GLN A 216 -26.34 19.41 12.83
N SER A 217 -27.55 19.49 13.39
CA SER A 217 -28.04 20.75 13.99
C SER A 217 -27.21 21.20 15.20
N SER A 218 -26.40 20.31 15.79
CA SER A 218 -25.48 20.62 16.90
C SER A 218 -24.15 21.25 16.48
N GLY A 219 -23.87 21.36 15.16
CA GLY A 219 -22.90 22.34 14.62
C GLY A 219 -21.40 21.99 14.54
N SER A 220 -20.95 20.80 14.97
CA SER A 220 -19.49 20.53 15.13
C SER A 220 -18.81 19.70 14.02
N GLY A 221 -19.51 19.24 12.97
CA GLY A 221 -18.90 18.46 11.88
C GLY A 221 -19.90 17.65 11.05
N SER A 222 -19.42 17.01 9.98
CA SER A 222 -20.23 16.11 9.16
C SER A 222 -20.26 14.68 9.74
N GLY A 223 -21.38 13.96 9.57
CA GLY A 223 -21.58 12.61 10.13
C GLY A 223 -22.17 12.59 11.56
N LEU A 224 -22.09 11.43 12.22
CA LEU A 224 -22.64 11.20 13.55
C LEU A 224 -21.71 11.68 14.69
N PRO A 225 -22.18 11.85 15.94
CA PRO A 225 -21.32 12.22 17.07
C PRO A 225 -20.26 11.15 17.39
N LEU A 226 -19.08 11.56 17.89
CA LEU A 226 -17.91 10.67 18.12
C LEU A 226 -18.21 9.40 18.94
N LEU A 227 -19.02 9.51 20.01
CA LEU A 227 -19.38 8.35 20.84
C LEU A 227 -20.24 7.35 20.06
N VAL A 228 -21.13 7.84 19.19
CA VAL A 228 -21.91 6.99 18.29
C VAL A 228 -20.98 6.36 17.26
N GLN A 229 -20.08 7.15 16.64
CA GLN A 229 -19.13 6.67 15.63
C GLN A 229 -18.32 5.45 16.10
N ARG A 230 -17.80 5.45 17.34
CA ARG A 230 -16.96 4.38 17.92
C ARG A 230 -17.68 3.04 18.22
N THR A 231 -18.96 2.93 17.88
CA THR A 231 -19.76 1.71 18.13
C THR A 231 -20.37 1.12 16.86
N ILE A 232 -20.26 1.81 15.72
CA ILE A 232 -20.99 1.45 14.49
C ILE A 232 -20.39 0.21 13.83
N ALA A 233 -19.05 0.07 13.78
CA ALA A 233 -18.42 -1.07 13.12
C ALA A 233 -18.77 -2.43 13.75
N LYS A 234 -19.14 -2.44 15.04
CA LYS A 234 -19.64 -3.63 15.74
C LYS A 234 -21.05 -4.02 15.29
N GLN A 235 -21.87 -3.04 14.90
CA GLN A 235 -23.27 -3.22 14.50
C GLN A 235 -23.42 -3.45 12.98
N ILE A 236 -22.40 -3.15 12.19
CA ILE A 236 -22.44 -3.36 10.73
C ILE A 236 -22.28 -4.85 10.40
N GLN A 237 -23.23 -5.34 9.61
CA GLN A 237 -23.13 -6.62 8.91
C GLN A 237 -22.52 -6.38 7.53
N MET A 238 -21.32 -6.91 7.29
CA MET A 238 -20.69 -6.90 5.95
C MET A 238 -21.42 -7.90 5.04
N VAL A 239 -21.84 -7.48 3.85
CA VAL A 239 -22.67 -8.32 2.95
C VAL A 239 -21.92 -8.76 1.71
N LYS A 240 -21.41 -7.82 0.90
CA LYS A 240 -20.67 -8.14 -0.34
C LYS A 240 -19.53 -7.16 -0.56
N GLN A 241 -18.39 -7.64 -1.05
CA GLN A 241 -17.36 -6.76 -1.58
C GLN A 241 -17.88 -6.12 -2.87
N ILE A 242 -17.81 -4.79 -2.98
CA ILE A 242 -18.26 -4.02 -4.14
C ILE A 242 -17.12 -3.36 -4.90
N GLY A 243 -15.93 -3.30 -4.30
CA GLY A 243 -14.75 -2.77 -4.97
C GLY A 243 -13.46 -3.09 -4.23
N LYS A 244 -12.35 -2.92 -4.94
CA LYS A 244 -11.00 -2.94 -4.38
C LYS A 244 -10.27 -1.70 -4.89
N GLY A 245 -9.86 -0.84 -3.97
CA GLY A 245 -9.14 0.38 -4.24
C GLY A 245 -7.65 0.25 -3.94
N ARG A 246 -6.92 1.37 -4.04
CA ARG A 246 -5.49 1.44 -3.74
C ARG A 246 -5.16 1.10 -2.29
N TYR A 247 -5.99 1.56 -1.36
CA TYR A 247 -5.71 1.54 0.08
C TYR A 247 -6.46 0.46 0.85
N GLY A 248 -7.34 -0.30 0.17
CA GLY A 248 -8.23 -1.22 0.84
C GLY A 248 -9.39 -1.68 -0.02
N GLU A 249 -10.36 -2.32 0.64
CA GLU A 249 -11.53 -2.91 0.00
C GLU A 249 -12.78 -2.12 0.35
N VAL A 250 -13.72 -2.04 -0.59
CA VAL A 250 -15.02 -1.42 -0.36
C VAL A 250 -16.08 -2.50 -0.32
N TRP A 251 -16.87 -2.50 0.73
CA TRP A 251 -17.93 -3.46 0.98
C TRP A 251 -19.28 -2.76 1.05
N MET A 252 -20.33 -3.40 0.56
CA MET A 252 -21.69 -3.07 0.95
C MET A 252 -21.98 -3.78 2.27
N GLY A 253 -22.37 -3.00 3.27
CA GLY A 253 -22.83 -3.46 4.56
C GLY A 253 -24.28 -3.10 4.82
N LYS A 254 -24.84 -3.67 5.89
CA LYS A 254 -26.12 -3.27 6.45
C LYS A 254 -25.92 -2.74 7.86
N TRP A 255 -26.46 -1.55 8.13
CA TRP A 255 -26.52 -0.97 9.46
C TRP A 255 -27.97 -0.58 9.77
N ARG A 256 -28.54 -1.16 10.83
CA ARG A 256 -29.95 -0.93 11.22
C ARG A 256 -30.95 -1.13 10.05
N GLY A 257 -30.70 -2.13 9.20
CA GLY A 257 -31.53 -2.44 8.02
C GLY A 257 -31.19 -1.62 6.76
N GLU A 258 -30.52 -0.48 6.90
CA GLU A 258 -30.12 0.39 5.79
C GLU A 258 -28.81 -0.07 5.13
N ARG A 259 -28.69 0.15 3.80
CA ARG A 259 -27.47 -0.17 3.05
C ARG A 259 -26.43 0.93 3.21
N VAL A 260 -25.22 0.56 3.59
CA VAL A 260 -24.06 1.47 3.73
C VAL A 260 -22.87 0.94 2.92
N ALA A 261 -21.99 1.84 2.50
CA ALA A 261 -20.70 1.49 1.94
C ALA A 261 -19.64 1.58 3.03
N VAL A 262 -18.75 0.59 3.11
CA VAL A 262 -17.71 0.49 4.13
C VAL A 262 -16.38 0.28 3.41
N LYS A 263 -15.53 1.31 3.41
CA LYS A 263 -14.15 1.21 2.94
C LYS A 263 -13.29 0.74 4.12
N VAL A 264 -12.70 -0.44 3.96
CA VAL A 264 -11.88 -1.12 4.96
C VAL A 264 -10.42 -0.94 4.57
N PHE A 265 -9.67 -0.23 5.40
CA PHE A 265 -8.23 -0.01 5.20
C PHE A 265 -7.42 -1.02 6.03
N PHE A 266 -6.26 -1.39 5.49
CA PHE A 266 -5.23 -2.09 6.24
C PHE A 266 -4.58 -1.14 7.25
N THR A 267 -4.07 -1.67 8.36
CA THR A 267 -3.36 -0.86 9.37
C THR A 267 -2.13 -0.14 8.82
N THR A 268 -1.50 -0.70 7.78
CA THR A 268 -0.39 -0.05 7.06
C THR A 268 -0.81 1.23 6.33
N GLU A 269 -2.11 1.42 6.12
CA GLU A 269 -2.71 2.55 5.40
C GLU A 269 -3.44 3.51 6.36
N GLU A 270 -3.06 3.54 7.65
CA GLU A 270 -3.68 4.40 8.67
C GLU A 270 -3.64 5.89 8.30
N ALA A 271 -2.52 6.37 7.75
CA ALA A 271 -2.40 7.76 7.29
C ALA A 271 -3.40 8.10 6.17
N SER A 272 -3.66 7.15 5.28
CA SER A 272 -4.64 7.29 4.19
C SER A 272 -6.07 7.33 4.74
N TRP A 273 -6.40 6.45 5.70
CA TRP A 273 -7.70 6.44 6.39
C TRP A 273 -7.93 7.73 7.19
N PHE A 274 -6.92 8.18 7.94
CA PHE A 274 -6.99 9.39 8.75
C PHE A 274 -7.25 10.61 7.88
N ARG A 275 -6.45 10.80 6.82
CA ARG A 275 -6.61 11.91 5.86
C ARG A 275 -7.99 11.92 5.24
N GLU A 276 -8.47 10.79 4.73
CA GLU A 276 -9.78 10.72 4.09
C GLU A 276 -10.91 11.03 5.07
N THR A 277 -10.82 10.50 6.30
CA THR A 277 -11.78 10.78 7.38
C THR A 277 -11.80 12.26 7.75
N GLU A 278 -10.62 12.86 7.92
CA GLU A 278 -10.46 14.28 8.27
C GLU A 278 -11.01 15.22 7.19
N ILE A 279 -10.86 14.84 5.91
CA ILE A 279 -11.45 15.60 4.80
C ILE A 279 -12.98 15.50 4.86
N TYR A 280 -13.55 14.30 5.00
CA TYR A 280 -15.01 14.14 5.09
C TYR A 280 -15.61 14.86 6.30
N GLN A 281 -14.94 14.84 7.45
CA GLN A 281 -15.40 15.49 8.68
C GLN A 281 -15.29 17.02 8.68
N THR A 282 -14.70 17.62 7.64
CA THR A 282 -14.58 19.07 7.50
C THR A 282 -15.94 19.76 7.66
N VAL A 283 -15.94 20.90 8.35
CA VAL A 283 -17.16 21.69 8.61
C VAL A 283 -17.76 22.17 7.28
N LEU A 284 -19.10 22.14 7.18
CA LEU A 284 -19.87 22.45 5.95
C LEU A 284 -19.44 21.62 4.71
N MET A 285 -18.79 20.47 4.89
CA MET A 285 -18.41 19.59 3.78
C MET A 285 -19.61 18.87 3.16
N ARG A 286 -20.64 18.56 3.93
CA ARG A 286 -21.82 17.81 3.44
C ARG A 286 -22.55 18.63 2.36
N HIS A 287 -22.77 18.01 1.22
CA HIS A 287 -23.46 18.60 0.07
C HIS A 287 -24.13 17.48 -0.74
N GLU A 288 -25.22 17.77 -1.44
CA GLU A 288 -25.98 16.76 -2.18
C GLU A 288 -25.14 16.05 -3.27
N ASN A 289 -24.08 16.67 -3.76
CA ASN A 289 -23.17 16.09 -4.77
C ASN A 289 -21.79 15.74 -4.21
N ILE A 290 -21.68 15.56 -2.89
CA ILE A 290 -20.53 14.94 -2.22
C ILE A 290 -21.04 13.69 -1.52
N LEU A 291 -20.25 12.61 -1.52
CA LEU A 291 -20.63 11.36 -0.90
C LEU A 291 -20.91 11.58 0.60
N GLY A 292 -22.07 11.11 1.06
CA GLY A 292 -22.50 11.27 2.43
C GLY A 292 -21.64 10.45 3.37
N PHE A 293 -20.78 11.11 4.14
CA PHE A 293 -20.08 10.51 5.27
C PHE A 293 -21.05 10.24 6.42
N ILE A 294 -20.92 9.06 7.02
CA ILE A 294 -21.70 8.63 8.18
C ILE A 294 -20.79 8.59 9.42
N ALA A 295 -19.70 7.83 9.34
CA ALA A 295 -18.80 7.62 10.47
C ALA A 295 -17.44 7.05 10.03
N ALA A 296 -16.46 7.15 10.92
CA ALA A 296 -15.23 6.37 10.87
C ALA A 296 -15.08 5.61 12.19
N ASP A 297 -14.64 4.35 12.13
CA ASP A 297 -14.57 3.49 13.30
C ASP A 297 -13.46 2.43 13.14
N ILE A 298 -13.07 1.79 14.23
CA ILE A 298 -11.99 0.80 14.27
C ILE A 298 -12.55 -0.51 14.81
N LYS A 299 -12.32 -1.61 14.09
CA LYS A 299 -12.78 -2.95 14.45
C LYS A 299 -11.63 -3.93 14.59
N GLY A 300 -11.69 -4.79 15.60
CA GLY A 300 -10.69 -5.83 15.84
C GLY A 300 -9.61 -5.41 16.84
N THR A 301 -8.63 -6.29 17.03
CA THR A 301 -7.52 -6.11 17.99
C THR A 301 -6.22 -6.65 17.41
N GLY A 302 -5.10 -5.97 17.67
CA GLY A 302 -3.77 -6.40 17.25
C GLY A 302 -3.61 -6.44 15.73
N SER A 303 -3.07 -7.53 15.19
CA SER A 303 -2.79 -7.71 13.76
C SER A 303 -4.03 -7.78 12.85
N TRP A 304 -5.24 -7.86 13.43
CA TRP A 304 -6.52 -7.90 12.70
C TRP A 304 -7.31 -6.61 12.84
N THR A 305 -6.66 -5.52 13.24
CA THR A 305 -7.30 -4.20 13.32
C THR A 305 -7.69 -3.75 11.91
N GLN A 306 -8.92 -3.31 11.75
CA GLN A 306 -9.47 -2.81 10.50
C GLN A 306 -9.99 -1.40 10.74
N LEU A 307 -9.59 -0.47 9.88
CA LEU A 307 -10.03 0.92 9.94
C LEU A 307 -11.18 1.08 8.94
N TYR A 308 -12.35 1.46 9.43
CA TYR A 308 -13.57 1.59 8.64
C TYR A 308 -13.84 3.07 8.35
N LEU A 309 -14.16 3.36 7.10
CA LEU A 309 -14.79 4.60 6.66
C LEU A 309 -16.17 4.24 6.10
N ILE A 310 -17.22 4.77 6.72
CA ILE A 310 -18.61 4.37 6.49
C ILE A 310 -19.36 5.53 5.82
N THR A 311 -19.97 5.26 4.68
CA THR A 311 -20.64 6.24 3.83
C THR A 311 -21.98 5.72 3.28
N ASP A 312 -22.76 6.60 2.69
CA ASP A 312 -23.98 6.23 1.96
C ASP A 312 -23.67 5.23 0.85
N TYR A 313 -24.51 4.20 0.71
CA TYR A 313 -24.43 3.26 -0.41
C TYR A 313 -25.24 3.76 -1.61
N HIS A 314 -24.63 3.74 -2.80
CA HIS A 314 -25.31 4.05 -4.06
C HIS A 314 -25.30 2.83 -4.98
N GLU A 315 -26.50 2.32 -5.28
CA GLU A 315 -26.70 1.05 -5.99
C GLU A 315 -26.30 1.09 -7.46
N SER A 316 -26.38 2.26 -8.10
CA SER A 316 -25.92 2.46 -9.49
C SER A 316 -24.39 2.46 -9.62
N GLY A 317 -23.65 2.40 -8.50
CA GLY A 317 -22.20 2.31 -8.49
C GLY A 317 -21.53 3.59 -8.98
N SER A 318 -20.33 3.42 -9.56
CA SER A 318 -19.58 4.55 -10.11
C SER A 318 -20.14 5.01 -11.45
N LEU A 319 -19.86 6.26 -11.83
CA LEU A 319 -20.18 6.80 -13.14
C LEU A 319 -19.51 5.97 -14.25
N TYR A 320 -18.32 5.43 -14.00
CA TYR A 320 -17.67 4.46 -14.87
C TYR A 320 -18.55 3.22 -15.13
N ASP A 321 -19.10 2.60 -14.09
CA ASP A 321 -19.96 1.41 -14.22
C ASP A 321 -21.31 1.75 -14.87
N TYR A 322 -21.86 2.92 -14.52
CA TYR A 322 -23.12 3.42 -15.06
C TYR A 322 -23.03 3.69 -16.56
N LEU A 323 -21.99 4.38 -17.03
CA LEU A 323 -21.80 4.72 -18.43
C LEU A 323 -21.50 3.48 -19.31
N LYS A 324 -20.91 2.42 -18.74
CA LYS A 324 -20.73 1.13 -19.43
C LYS A 324 -22.03 0.39 -19.68
N SER A 325 -22.97 0.49 -18.77
CA SER A 325 -24.23 -0.28 -18.79
C SER A 325 -25.41 0.49 -19.37
N THR A 326 -25.31 1.82 -19.46
CA THR A 326 -26.44 2.70 -19.79
C THR A 326 -26.09 3.68 -20.91
N THR A 327 -27.06 3.98 -21.77
CA THR A 327 -27.04 5.12 -22.70
C THR A 327 -27.86 6.27 -22.12
N LEU A 328 -27.53 7.50 -22.47
CA LEU A 328 -28.13 8.71 -21.93
C LEU A 328 -28.95 9.43 -23.00
N ASP A 329 -30.05 10.05 -22.59
CA ASP A 329 -30.62 11.16 -23.33
C ASP A 329 -29.94 12.49 -22.91
N THR A 330 -30.26 13.58 -23.59
CA THR A 330 -29.73 14.92 -23.30
C THR A 330 -29.96 15.32 -21.84
N LYS A 331 -31.11 14.96 -21.28
CA LYS A 331 -31.47 15.29 -19.89
C LYS A 331 -30.62 14.57 -18.87
N ALA A 332 -30.44 13.26 -19.03
CA ALA A 332 -29.58 12.46 -18.16
C ALA A 332 -28.11 12.92 -18.30
N MET A 333 -27.64 13.21 -19.52
CA MET A 333 -26.30 13.76 -19.77
C MET A 333 -26.07 15.05 -18.99
N LEU A 334 -26.98 16.03 -19.12
CA LEU A 334 -26.87 17.32 -18.42
C LEU A 334 -27.00 17.16 -16.92
N ARG A 335 -27.90 16.29 -16.43
CA ARG A 335 -28.04 16.03 -14.99
C ARG A 335 -26.78 15.45 -14.38
N LEU A 336 -26.17 14.43 -15.02
CA LEU A 336 -24.92 13.83 -14.54
C LEU A 336 -23.79 14.87 -14.53
N ALA A 337 -23.61 15.61 -15.62
CA ALA A 337 -22.58 16.64 -15.71
C ALA A 337 -22.78 17.77 -14.67
N TYR A 338 -24.01 18.29 -14.55
CA TYR A 338 -24.36 19.39 -13.66
C TYR A 338 -24.18 19.04 -12.19
N SER A 339 -24.67 17.86 -11.78
CA SER A 339 -24.54 17.39 -10.41
C SER A 339 -23.07 17.11 -10.05
N SER A 340 -22.30 16.47 -10.94
CA SER A 340 -20.86 16.27 -10.72
C SER A 340 -20.11 17.59 -10.54
N VAL A 341 -20.33 18.58 -11.41
CA VAL A 341 -19.64 19.88 -11.26
C VAL A 341 -20.16 20.68 -10.07
N SER A 342 -21.40 20.48 -9.65
CA SER A 342 -21.94 21.12 -8.45
C SER A 342 -21.21 20.64 -7.19
N GLY A 343 -20.89 19.35 -7.13
CA GLY A 343 -20.02 18.80 -6.08
C GLY A 343 -18.60 19.38 -6.15
N LEU A 344 -18.01 19.43 -7.34
CA LEU A 344 -16.66 19.96 -7.53
C LEU A 344 -16.57 21.45 -7.16
N CYS A 345 -17.58 22.23 -7.56
CA CYS A 345 -17.72 23.64 -7.20
C CYS A 345 -17.81 23.82 -5.68
N HIS A 346 -18.57 22.96 -4.98
CA HIS A 346 -18.64 22.98 -3.52
C HIS A 346 -17.29 22.69 -2.86
N LEU A 347 -16.55 21.68 -3.34
CA LEU A 347 -15.18 21.39 -2.88
C LEU A 347 -14.27 22.60 -3.04
N HIS A 348 -14.25 23.18 -4.24
CA HIS A 348 -13.37 24.29 -4.63
C HIS A 348 -13.68 25.62 -3.94
N THR A 349 -14.90 25.81 -3.44
CA THR A 349 -15.35 27.08 -2.84
C THR A 349 -15.03 27.13 -1.35
N GLU A 350 -14.31 28.16 -0.92
CA GLU A 350 -14.17 28.51 0.49
C GLU A 350 -15.47 29.13 1.02
N ILE A 351 -15.89 28.73 2.22
CA ILE A 351 -17.08 29.27 2.89
C ILE A 351 -16.62 29.93 4.18
N PHE A 352 -16.78 31.25 4.26
CA PHE A 352 -16.41 32.03 5.45
C PHE A 352 -17.48 31.92 6.55
N GLY A 353 -17.02 31.92 7.81
CA GLY A 353 -17.87 31.84 9.00
C GLY A 353 -17.05 31.56 10.25
N THR A 354 -17.71 31.51 11.41
CA THR A 354 -17.05 31.15 12.69
C THR A 354 -16.42 29.76 12.67
N GLN A 355 -17.01 28.85 11.90
CA GLN A 355 -16.46 27.55 11.52
C GLN A 355 -16.56 27.43 10.00
N GLY A 356 -15.65 28.08 9.30
CA GLY A 356 -15.63 28.10 7.84
C GLY A 356 -15.23 26.75 7.22
N LYS A 357 -15.53 26.60 5.92
CA LYS A 357 -15.04 25.48 5.10
C LYS A 357 -13.86 25.98 4.27
N PRO A 358 -12.66 25.38 4.37
CA PRO A 358 -11.56 25.71 3.47
C PRO A 358 -11.87 25.30 2.03
N ALA A 359 -11.22 25.93 1.06
CA ALA A 359 -11.22 25.42 -0.31
C ALA A 359 -10.46 24.08 -0.36
N ILE A 360 -10.99 23.12 -1.12
CA ILE A 360 -10.44 21.75 -1.20
C ILE A 360 -10.27 21.37 -2.68
N ALA A 361 -9.10 20.86 -3.04
CA ALA A 361 -8.84 20.27 -4.35
C ALA A 361 -8.78 18.73 -4.23
N HIS A 362 -9.38 18.02 -5.19
CA HIS A 362 -9.62 16.57 -5.14
C HIS A 362 -8.39 15.75 -5.52
N ARG A 363 -7.65 16.14 -6.57
CA ARG A 363 -6.41 15.54 -7.08
C ARG A 363 -6.49 14.14 -7.70
N ASP A 364 -7.56 13.37 -7.49
CA ASP A 364 -7.79 12.09 -8.20
C ASP A 364 -9.18 11.98 -8.83
N LEU A 365 -9.62 13.05 -9.50
CA LEU A 365 -10.94 13.09 -10.12
C LEU A 365 -10.98 12.20 -11.38
N LYS A 366 -11.90 11.25 -11.42
CA LYS A 366 -12.12 10.28 -12.51
C LYS A 366 -13.53 9.70 -12.42
N SER A 367 -14.05 9.11 -13.50
CA SER A 367 -15.39 8.52 -13.53
C SER A 367 -15.60 7.39 -12.49
N LYS A 368 -14.54 6.70 -12.06
CA LYS A 368 -14.60 5.71 -10.96
C LYS A 368 -14.79 6.32 -9.57
N ASN A 369 -14.43 7.60 -9.39
CA ASN A 369 -14.54 8.32 -8.11
C ASN A 369 -15.76 9.27 -8.09
N VAL A 370 -16.67 9.15 -9.05
CA VAL A 370 -17.97 9.81 -9.06
C VAL A 370 -19.01 8.70 -8.97
N LEU A 371 -19.97 8.79 -8.05
CA LEU A 371 -21.05 7.81 -7.89
C LEU A 371 -22.35 8.35 -8.46
N VAL A 372 -23.18 7.47 -8.99
CA VAL A 372 -24.52 7.82 -9.51
C VAL A 372 -25.57 7.43 -8.47
N LYS A 373 -26.43 8.38 -8.12
CA LYS A 373 -27.54 8.21 -7.17
C LYS A 373 -28.78 7.66 -7.87
N LYS A 374 -29.71 7.14 -7.09
CA LYS A 374 -30.99 6.62 -7.57
C LYS A 374 -31.83 7.64 -8.37
N ASN A 375 -31.70 8.93 -8.06
CA ASN A 375 -32.38 10.01 -8.79
C ASN A 375 -31.68 10.45 -10.09
N GLY A 376 -30.57 9.79 -10.46
CA GLY A 376 -29.77 10.11 -11.64
C GLY A 376 -28.82 11.30 -11.47
N ALA A 377 -28.68 11.85 -10.25
CA ALA A 377 -27.64 12.83 -9.93
C ALA A 377 -26.35 12.13 -9.49
N CYS A 378 -25.24 12.84 -9.56
CA CYS A 378 -23.93 12.36 -9.13
C CYS A 378 -23.55 12.87 -7.73
N CYS A 379 -22.64 12.16 -7.08
CA CYS A 379 -21.81 12.71 -6.01
C CYS A 379 -20.34 12.30 -6.15
N ILE A 380 -19.43 13.18 -5.72
CA ILE A 380 -17.98 12.91 -5.72
C ILE A 380 -17.60 12.11 -4.47
N ALA A 381 -16.74 11.11 -4.66
CA ALA A 381 -16.25 10.19 -3.64
C ALA A 381 -14.71 10.09 -3.67
N ASP A 382 -14.14 9.35 -2.72
CA ASP A 382 -12.70 9.07 -2.60
C ASP A 382 -11.81 10.32 -2.45
N LEU A 383 -11.96 10.99 -1.31
CA LEU A 383 -11.27 12.24 -0.98
C LEU A 383 -9.90 12.01 -0.31
N GLY A 384 -9.36 10.78 -0.36
CA GLY A 384 -8.14 10.41 0.36
C GLY A 384 -6.85 11.09 -0.15
N LEU A 385 -6.89 11.68 -1.35
CA LEU A 385 -5.77 12.46 -1.92
C LEU A 385 -6.00 13.97 -1.90
N ALA A 386 -7.13 14.42 -1.35
CA ALA A 386 -7.51 15.82 -1.35
C ALA A 386 -6.55 16.66 -0.49
N VAL A 387 -6.47 17.96 -0.81
CA VAL A 387 -5.68 18.95 -0.08
C VAL A 387 -6.55 20.15 0.28
N LYS A 388 -6.35 20.69 1.48
CA LYS A 388 -7.04 21.88 1.99
C LYS A 388 -6.17 23.11 1.80
N PHE A 389 -6.80 24.22 1.43
CA PHE A 389 -6.19 25.54 1.52
C PHE A 389 -6.33 26.09 2.94
N ILE A 390 -5.22 26.55 3.52
CA ILE A 390 -5.18 27.20 4.84
C ILE A 390 -5.08 28.70 4.56
N SER A 391 -6.22 29.40 4.57
CA SER A 391 -6.29 30.82 4.21
C SER A 391 -5.52 31.72 5.17
N ASP A 392 -5.45 31.39 6.46
CA ASP A 392 -4.74 32.18 7.48
C ASP A 392 -3.22 32.26 7.23
N THR A 393 -2.60 31.17 6.77
CA THR A 393 -1.16 31.10 6.51
C THR A 393 -0.81 31.19 5.02
N ASN A 394 -1.83 31.18 4.15
CA ASN A 394 -1.70 31.03 2.70
C ASN A 394 -0.89 29.77 2.32
N GLU A 395 -1.05 28.70 3.11
CA GLU A 395 -0.39 27.42 2.91
C GLU A 395 -1.37 26.38 2.37
N VAL A 396 -0.80 25.28 1.86
CA VAL A 396 -1.56 24.12 1.44
C VAL A 396 -1.06 22.94 2.25
N ASP A 397 -1.98 22.16 2.82
CA ASP A 397 -1.65 20.89 3.47
C ASP A 397 -1.26 19.84 2.42
N ILE A 398 0.00 19.92 1.97
CA ILE A 398 0.54 19.10 0.89
C ILE A 398 1.30 17.91 1.50
N PRO A 399 0.89 16.66 1.20
CA PRO A 399 1.76 15.52 1.44
C PRO A 399 2.98 15.59 0.49
N PRO A 400 4.16 15.09 0.89
CA PRO A 400 5.42 15.32 0.19
C PRO A 400 5.46 14.87 -1.28
N ASN A 401 4.54 14.00 -1.72
CA ASN A 401 4.46 13.52 -3.10
C ASN A 401 3.37 14.25 -3.91
N THR A 402 3.77 14.84 -5.04
CA THR A 402 2.87 15.63 -5.90
C THR A 402 2.28 14.84 -7.05
N ARG A 403 3.01 13.86 -7.58
CA ARG A 403 2.54 12.90 -8.59
C ARG A 403 1.72 11.79 -7.95
N VAL A 404 0.50 12.15 -7.57
CA VAL A 404 -0.51 11.24 -7.02
C VAL A 404 -1.78 11.31 -7.84
N GLY A 405 -2.60 10.25 -7.76
CA GLY A 405 -3.81 10.10 -8.55
C GLY A 405 -3.60 9.21 -9.77
N THR A 406 -4.60 9.20 -10.64
CA THR A 406 -4.68 8.27 -11.77
C THR A 406 -4.04 8.87 -13.01
N LYS A 407 -2.95 8.27 -13.48
CA LYS A 407 -2.09 8.80 -14.56
C LYS A 407 -2.87 9.23 -15.81
N ARG A 408 -3.87 8.45 -16.23
CA ARG A 408 -4.74 8.74 -17.39
C ARG A 408 -5.47 10.09 -17.31
N TYR A 409 -5.77 10.57 -16.11
CA TYR A 409 -6.51 11.81 -15.89
C TYR A 409 -5.61 12.98 -15.50
N MET A 410 -4.29 12.77 -15.36
CA MET A 410 -3.39 13.82 -14.94
C MET A 410 -3.27 14.92 -15.99
N PRO A 411 -3.32 16.20 -15.58
CA PRO A 411 -3.07 17.32 -16.49
C PRO A 411 -1.59 17.44 -16.86
N PRO A 412 -1.27 18.20 -17.92
CA PRO A 412 0.11 18.36 -18.40
C PRO A 412 1.11 18.74 -17.31
N GLU A 413 0.78 19.73 -16.49
CA GLU A 413 1.66 20.27 -15.43
C GLU A 413 1.93 19.29 -14.28
N VAL A 414 1.09 18.25 -14.13
CA VAL A 414 1.34 17.15 -13.17
C VAL A 414 2.19 16.06 -13.83
N LEU A 415 1.99 15.81 -15.13
CA LEU A 415 2.74 14.83 -15.91
C LEU A 415 4.18 15.25 -16.17
N ASP A 416 4.45 16.54 -16.38
CA ASP A 416 5.81 17.06 -16.57
C ASP A 416 6.43 17.68 -15.31
N GLU A 417 5.72 17.60 -14.18
CA GLU A 417 6.14 18.11 -12.87
C GLU A 417 6.32 19.64 -12.80
N SER A 418 5.72 20.39 -13.74
CA SER A 418 5.75 21.85 -13.76
C SER A 418 4.71 22.53 -12.85
N LEU A 419 3.89 21.75 -12.11
CA LEU A 419 2.84 22.28 -11.24
C LEU A 419 3.41 23.17 -10.12
N ASN A 420 2.90 24.40 -9.99
CA ASN A 420 3.28 25.30 -8.92
C ASN A 420 2.63 24.90 -7.59
N ARG A 421 3.41 24.23 -6.74
CA ARG A 421 2.99 23.66 -5.45
C ARG A 421 2.65 24.72 -4.41
N ASN A 422 3.24 25.91 -4.51
CA ASN A 422 3.04 27.00 -3.56
C ASN A 422 1.72 27.75 -3.82
N HIS A 423 1.00 27.36 -4.87
CA HIS A 423 -0.21 28.04 -5.29
C HIS A 423 -1.38 27.07 -5.33
N PHE A 424 -2.32 27.20 -4.39
CA PHE A 424 -3.46 26.30 -4.26
C PHE A 424 -4.31 26.19 -5.53
N GLN A 425 -4.48 27.30 -6.27
CA GLN A 425 -5.25 27.28 -7.52
C GLN A 425 -4.66 26.33 -8.57
N SER A 426 -3.37 25.98 -8.50
CA SER A 426 -2.78 24.96 -9.39
C SER A 426 -3.51 23.63 -9.26
N TYR A 427 -3.88 23.23 -8.05
CA TYR A 427 -4.62 21.98 -7.81
C TYR A 427 -6.08 22.07 -8.26
N ILE A 428 -6.70 23.24 -8.09
CA ILE A 428 -8.07 23.52 -8.56
C ILE A 428 -8.14 23.45 -10.09
N MET A 429 -7.19 24.08 -10.78
CA MET A 429 -7.11 24.05 -12.24
C MET A 429 -6.75 22.65 -12.77
N ALA A 430 -5.99 21.86 -12.01
CA ALA A 430 -5.72 20.46 -12.31
C ALA A 430 -7.00 19.60 -12.26
N ASP A 431 -7.84 19.78 -11.24
CA ASP A 431 -9.14 19.09 -11.16
C ASP A 431 -10.04 19.41 -12.36
N MET A 432 -10.02 20.65 -12.85
CA MET A 432 -10.85 21.07 -13.99
C MET A 432 -10.45 20.39 -15.29
N TYR A 433 -9.15 20.12 -15.49
CA TYR A 433 -8.69 19.30 -16.61
C TYR A 433 -9.28 17.89 -16.54
N SER A 434 -9.14 17.23 -15.38
CA SER A 434 -9.68 15.89 -15.13
C SER A 434 -11.19 15.84 -15.31
N PHE A 435 -11.90 16.89 -14.88
CA PHE A 435 -13.33 17.03 -15.07
C PHE A 435 -13.73 17.14 -16.54
N GLY A 436 -12.94 17.86 -17.36
CA GLY A 436 -13.13 17.92 -18.82
C GLY A 436 -13.10 16.54 -19.47
N LEU A 437 -12.24 15.64 -19.00
CA LEU A 437 -12.19 14.25 -19.47
C LEU A 437 -13.43 13.46 -19.05
N ILE A 438 -13.97 13.69 -17.85
CA ILE A 438 -15.22 13.04 -17.39
C ILE A 438 -16.42 13.53 -18.23
N LEU A 439 -16.48 14.81 -18.57
CA LEU A 439 -17.51 15.35 -19.47
C LEU A 439 -17.50 14.63 -20.83
N TRP A 440 -16.31 14.32 -21.35
CA TRP A 440 -16.17 13.54 -22.58
C TRP A 440 -16.71 12.12 -22.45
N GLU A 441 -16.42 11.43 -21.34
CA GLU A 441 -16.98 10.10 -21.07
C GLU A 441 -18.52 10.12 -21.01
N ILE A 442 -19.09 11.13 -20.36
CA ILE A 442 -20.55 11.32 -20.25
C ILE A 442 -21.16 11.57 -21.65
N ALA A 443 -20.63 12.51 -22.42
CA ALA A 443 -21.20 12.92 -23.69
C ALA A 443 -21.19 11.82 -24.76
N ARG A 444 -20.17 10.94 -24.78
CA ARG A 444 -20.12 9.77 -25.67
C ARG A 444 -21.32 8.84 -25.53
N ARG A 445 -21.88 8.77 -24.32
CA ARG A 445 -23.03 7.92 -24.02
C ARG A 445 -24.36 8.60 -24.30
N CYS A 446 -24.35 9.87 -24.72
CA CYS A 446 -25.55 10.58 -25.13
C CYS A 446 -25.98 10.18 -26.55
N VAL A 447 -27.20 9.67 -26.66
CA VAL A 447 -27.86 9.32 -27.92
C VAL A 447 -28.26 10.61 -28.61
N SER A 448 -27.82 10.81 -29.85
CA SER A 448 -28.30 11.89 -30.71
C SER A 448 -28.55 11.36 -32.12
N GLY A 449 -29.72 11.65 -32.68
CA GLY A 449 -30.16 11.10 -33.96
C GLY A 449 -30.25 9.57 -33.98
N GLY A 450 -30.50 8.94 -32.83
CA GLY A 450 -30.54 7.47 -32.69
C GLY A 450 -29.17 6.79 -32.66
N ILE A 451 -28.07 7.54 -32.66
CA ILE A 451 -26.69 7.05 -32.71
C ILE A 451 -25.98 7.36 -31.38
N VAL A 452 -25.14 6.44 -30.92
CA VAL A 452 -24.34 6.55 -29.68
C VAL A 452 -23.02 5.79 -29.81
N GLU A 453 -21.93 6.28 -29.22
CA GLU A 453 -20.66 5.55 -29.17
C GLU A 453 -20.62 4.59 -27.99
N GLU A 454 -19.88 3.50 -28.12
CA GLU A 454 -19.53 2.66 -26.97
C GLU A 454 -18.75 3.46 -25.91
N TYR A 455 -18.93 3.02 -24.66
CA TYR A 455 -18.16 3.53 -23.54
C TYR A 455 -16.68 3.28 -23.75
N GLN A 456 -15.87 4.32 -23.56
CA GLN A 456 -14.42 4.25 -23.61
C GLN A 456 -13.84 5.18 -22.54
N LEU A 457 -12.68 4.82 -22.02
CA LEU A 457 -11.90 5.71 -21.17
C LEU A 457 -11.26 6.83 -22.02
N PRO A 458 -10.97 8.01 -21.44
CA PRO A 458 -10.22 9.05 -22.15
C PRO A 458 -8.88 8.51 -22.63
N TYR A 459 -8.47 8.85 -23.85
CA TYR A 459 -7.23 8.37 -24.48
C TYR A 459 -7.17 6.85 -24.72
N HIS A 460 -8.30 6.14 -24.78
CA HIS A 460 -8.31 4.68 -25.03
C HIS A 460 -7.65 4.27 -26.36
N ASP A 461 -7.65 5.17 -27.33
CA ASP A 461 -7.11 5.03 -28.68
C ASP A 461 -5.64 5.45 -28.80
N LEU A 462 -5.07 6.04 -27.74
CA LEU A 462 -3.74 6.64 -27.76
C LEU A 462 -2.77 6.02 -26.75
N VAL A 463 -3.27 5.37 -25.69
CA VAL A 463 -2.41 4.76 -24.65
C VAL A 463 -2.96 3.40 -24.16
N PRO A 464 -2.11 2.51 -23.61
CA PRO A 464 -2.51 1.23 -23.02
C PRO A 464 -3.53 1.37 -21.88
N THR A 465 -4.18 0.29 -21.46
CA THR A 465 -5.23 0.30 -20.42
C THR A 465 -4.75 0.89 -19.08
N ASP A 466 -3.56 0.49 -18.62
CA ASP A 466 -2.87 1.08 -17.45
C ASP A 466 -1.61 1.82 -17.93
N PRO A 467 -1.72 3.08 -18.35
CA PRO A 467 -0.61 3.80 -18.94
C PRO A 467 0.44 4.16 -17.88
N SER A 468 1.71 4.20 -18.30
CA SER A 468 2.81 4.74 -17.52
C SER A 468 2.77 6.28 -17.52
N TYR A 469 3.64 6.90 -16.71
CA TYR A 469 3.83 8.36 -16.76
C TYR A 469 4.34 8.82 -18.12
N GLU A 470 5.22 8.03 -18.75
CA GLU A 470 5.85 8.41 -20.02
C GLU A 470 4.85 8.32 -21.18
N ASP A 471 3.99 7.30 -21.20
CA ASP A 471 2.91 7.18 -22.20
C ASP A 471 2.00 8.42 -22.18
N MET A 472 1.58 8.82 -20.98
CA MET A 472 0.71 9.98 -20.82
C MET A 472 1.43 11.28 -21.13
N ARG A 473 2.68 11.44 -20.70
CA ARG A 473 3.50 12.64 -20.98
C ARG A 473 3.71 12.83 -22.48
N GLU A 474 4.04 11.77 -23.20
CA GLU A 474 4.21 11.81 -24.65
C GLU A 474 2.94 12.28 -25.37
N VAL A 475 1.78 11.73 -25.01
CA VAL A 475 0.50 12.08 -25.64
C VAL A 475 0.01 13.48 -25.23
N VAL A 476 0.05 13.81 -23.95
CA VAL A 476 -0.61 14.99 -23.38
C VAL A 476 0.29 16.23 -23.36
N CYS A 477 1.58 16.07 -23.07
CA CYS A 477 2.53 17.18 -22.95
C CYS A 477 3.25 17.45 -24.26
N ILE A 478 3.79 16.41 -24.91
CA ILE A 478 4.61 16.53 -26.12
C ILE A 478 3.74 16.68 -27.36
N LYS A 479 2.90 15.68 -27.66
CA LYS A 479 2.00 15.71 -28.84
C LYS A 479 0.78 16.62 -28.64
N ARG A 480 0.50 17.00 -27.39
CA ARG A 480 -0.63 17.87 -27.00
C ARG A 480 -1.99 17.39 -27.49
N LEU A 481 -2.16 16.06 -27.55
CA LEU A 481 -3.40 15.45 -27.99
C LEU A 481 -4.46 15.47 -26.87
N ARG A 482 -5.72 15.39 -27.29
CA ARG A 482 -6.91 15.31 -26.43
C ARG A 482 -7.86 14.26 -27.01
N PRO A 483 -8.81 13.72 -26.21
CA PRO A 483 -9.81 12.80 -26.71
C PRO A 483 -10.58 13.43 -27.89
N SER A 484 -10.75 12.67 -28.97
CA SER A 484 -11.39 13.14 -30.19
C SER A 484 -12.91 13.29 -30.03
N PHE A 485 -13.49 14.25 -30.76
CA PHE A 485 -14.94 14.42 -30.83
C PHE A 485 -15.51 13.69 -32.05
N PRO A 486 -16.52 12.83 -31.89
CA PRO A 486 -17.26 12.28 -33.01
C PRO A 486 -17.87 13.41 -33.87
N ASN A 487 -17.74 13.31 -35.20
CA ASN A 487 -18.23 14.33 -36.13
C ASN A 487 -19.72 14.67 -35.92
N ARG A 488 -20.53 13.68 -35.51
CA ARG A 488 -21.96 13.84 -35.25
C ARG A 488 -22.27 14.89 -34.16
N TRP A 489 -21.36 15.11 -33.22
CA TRP A 489 -21.56 16.11 -32.16
C TRP A 489 -21.69 17.53 -32.72
N SER A 490 -21.14 17.80 -33.90
CA SER A 490 -21.29 19.10 -34.57
C SER A 490 -22.72 19.38 -35.04
N SER A 491 -23.51 18.32 -35.27
CA SER A 491 -24.90 18.41 -35.74
C SER A 491 -25.92 18.54 -34.60
N ASP A 492 -25.49 18.36 -33.35
CA ASP A 492 -26.34 18.47 -32.16
C ASP A 492 -25.87 19.66 -31.32
N GLU A 493 -26.77 20.63 -31.09
CA GLU A 493 -26.41 21.86 -30.39
C GLU A 493 -25.90 21.62 -28.96
N CYS A 494 -26.51 20.68 -28.24
CA CYS A 494 -26.14 20.39 -26.86
C CYS A 494 -24.75 19.73 -26.79
N LEU A 495 -24.49 18.74 -27.66
CA LEU A 495 -23.19 18.08 -27.76
C LEU A 495 -22.10 19.02 -28.26
N ARG A 496 -22.42 19.93 -29.20
CA ARG A 496 -21.50 20.98 -29.66
C ARG A 496 -21.08 21.92 -28.53
N GLN A 497 -22.04 22.36 -27.70
CA GLN A 497 -21.75 23.16 -26.52
C GLN A 497 -20.95 22.37 -25.46
N MET A 498 -21.25 21.08 -25.28
CA MET A 498 -20.47 20.22 -24.38
C MET A 498 -19.03 20.06 -24.87
N GLY A 499 -18.80 19.87 -26.17
CA GLY A 499 -17.45 19.80 -26.75
C GLY A 499 -16.65 21.09 -26.55
N LYS A 500 -17.30 22.25 -26.65
CA LYS A 500 -16.68 23.55 -26.30
C LYS A 500 -16.27 23.59 -24.82
N LEU A 501 -17.18 23.18 -23.93
CA LEU A 501 -16.94 23.14 -22.49
C LEU A 501 -15.75 22.24 -22.13
N MET A 502 -15.65 21.06 -22.73
CA MET A 502 -14.51 20.15 -22.57
C MET A 502 -13.20 20.82 -23.02
N THR A 503 -13.23 21.47 -24.19
CA THR A 503 -12.05 22.14 -24.77
C THR A 503 -11.49 23.23 -23.85
N GLU A 504 -12.37 24.01 -23.24
CA GLU A 504 -12.00 25.05 -22.28
C GLU A 504 -11.61 24.47 -20.91
N CYS A 505 -12.09 23.28 -20.53
CA CYS A 505 -11.67 22.62 -19.28
C CYS A 505 -10.29 21.98 -19.37
N TRP A 506 -9.93 21.36 -20.51
CA TRP A 506 -8.66 20.65 -20.68
C TRP A 506 -7.58 21.43 -21.43
N ALA A 507 -7.73 22.76 -21.48
CA ALA A 507 -6.74 23.67 -22.05
C ALA A 507 -5.34 23.38 -21.46
N HIS A 508 -4.31 23.46 -22.31
CA HIS A 508 -2.94 23.12 -21.90
C HIS A 508 -2.46 24.05 -20.77
N ASN A 509 -2.64 25.36 -20.93
CA ASN A 509 -2.36 26.34 -19.87
C ASN A 509 -3.43 26.24 -18.74
N PRO A 510 -3.04 25.95 -17.49
CA PRO A 510 -3.97 25.89 -16.36
C PRO A 510 -4.81 27.16 -16.19
N ALA A 511 -4.20 28.34 -16.33
CA ALA A 511 -4.87 29.62 -16.11
C ALA A 511 -5.97 29.93 -17.14
N SER A 512 -5.98 29.22 -18.28
CA SER A 512 -7.02 29.35 -19.31
C SER A 512 -8.22 28.43 -19.05
N ARG A 513 -8.16 27.56 -18.04
CA ARG A 513 -9.23 26.58 -17.77
C ARG A 513 -10.41 27.25 -17.10
N LEU A 514 -11.62 26.78 -17.43
CA LEU A 514 -12.83 27.22 -16.75
C LEU A 514 -12.81 26.81 -15.27
N THR A 515 -13.41 27.64 -14.42
CA THR A 515 -13.68 27.28 -13.03
C THR A 515 -14.91 26.38 -12.92
N ALA A 516 -14.99 25.56 -11.88
CA ALA A 516 -16.17 24.72 -11.62
C ALA A 516 -17.47 25.55 -11.55
N LEU A 517 -17.42 26.75 -10.94
CA LEU A 517 -18.56 27.66 -10.90
C LEU A 517 -19.00 28.13 -12.30
N ARG A 518 -18.06 28.43 -13.18
CA ARG A 518 -18.37 28.83 -14.57
C ARG A 518 -19.02 27.67 -15.31
N VAL A 519 -18.46 26.47 -15.19
CA VAL A 519 -19.01 25.26 -15.81
C VAL A 519 -20.41 24.95 -15.29
N LYS A 520 -20.63 25.05 -13.97
CA LYS A 520 -21.96 24.90 -13.33
C LYS A 520 -22.98 25.87 -13.92
N LYS A 521 -22.64 27.15 -14.05
CA LYS A 521 -23.53 28.18 -14.65
C LYS A 521 -23.83 27.89 -16.12
N THR A 522 -22.84 27.44 -16.88
CA THR A 522 -23.04 27.08 -18.29
C THR A 522 -23.98 25.89 -18.44
N LEU A 523 -23.79 24.81 -17.65
CA LEU A 523 -24.66 23.64 -17.69
C LEU A 523 -26.09 23.92 -17.20
N ALA A 524 -26.26 24.83 -16.23
CA ALA A 524 -27.58 25.32 -15.83
C ALA A 524 -28.30 25.98 -17.01
N LYS A 525 -27.61 26.92 -17.69
CA LYS A 525 -28.16 27.60 -18.88
C LYS A 525 -28.47 26.64 -20.02
N MET A 526 -27.62 25.63 -20.24
CA MET A 526 -27.88 24.57 -21.23
C MET A 526 -29.16 23.79 -20.89
N SER A 527 -29.38 23.49 -19.62
CA SER A 527 -30.57 22.76 -19.18
C SER A 527 -31.84 23.59 -19.30
N GLU A 528 -31.78 24.87 -18.93
CA GLU A 528 -32.88 25.83 -19.13
C GLU A 528 -33.24 25.97 -20.62
N SER A 529 -32.24 26.04 -21.51
CA SER A 529 -32.47 26.14 -22.96
C SER A 529 -33.13 24.91 -23.60
N GLN A 530 -33.21 23.81 -22.86
CA GLN A 530 -33.81 22.55 -23.27
C GLN A 530 -35.09 22.25 -22.47
N ASP A 531 -35.61 23.24 -21.71
CA ASP A 531 -36.76 23.09 -20.80
C ASP A 531 -36.59 21.97 -19.75
N ILE A 532 -35.34 21.68 -19.37
CA ILE A 532 -34.99 20.67 -18.38
C ILE A 532 -34.88 21.31 -17.00
N LYS A 533 -35.75 20.90 -16.07
CA LYS A 533 -35.55 21.13 -14.63
C LYS A 533 -34.50 20.13 -14.11
N LEU A 534 -33.34 20.67 -13.72
CA LEU A 534 -32.19 19.90 -13.24
C LEU A 534 -32.45 19.23 -11.89
#